data_AF-A0A402A9I3-F1
#
_entry.id   AF-A0A402A9I3-F1
#
_cell.length_a   1.000
_cell.length_b   1.000
_cell.length_c   1.000
_cell.angle_alpha   90.00
_cell.angle_beta   90.00
_cell.angle_gamma   90.00
#
_symmetry.space_group_name_H-M   'P 1'
#
loop_
_entity.id
_entity.type
_entity.pdbx_description
1 polymer ?
#
loop_
_entity_poly.entity_id
_entity_poly.type
_entity_poly.pdbx_seq_one_letter_code
_entity_poly.pdbx_strand_id
1 'polypeptide(L)'
;MDPLQELIDGAEAFPNHSIADGARIGGWKRIDIQEYSIEVMREAIVNAVVHRDYSQRRESISVFYYPDRIEVHSPGLLLPAITMKLMEQGEVQLKLRNPILANLLRDIPGYMERIGSGIYFMLMKVNA
;
A
#
# COMPACT_ATOMS: atom_id res chain seq x y z
N MET A 1 -4.26 11.88 -16.93
CA MET A 1 -3.95 11.48 -15.55
C MET A 1 -2.99 12.49 -14.98
N ASP A 2 -3.10 12.80 -13.69
CA ASP A 2 -2.11 13.67 -13.02
C ASP A 2 -0.82 12.89 -12.74
N PRO A 3 0.37 13.54 -12.67
CA PRO A 3 1.65 12.85 -12.49
C PRO A 3 1.74 11.95 -11.24
N LEU A 4 0.98 12.26 -10.19
CA LEU A 4 0.95 11.44 -8.97
C LEU A 4 0.19 10.12 -9.17
N GLN A 5 -0.90 10.13 -9.95
CA GLN A 5 -1.69 8.94 -10.24
C GLN A 5 -0.87 7.96 -11.07
N GLU A 6 -0.17 8.45 -12.10
CA GLU A 6 0.71 7.60 -12.93
C GLU A 6 1.81 6.92 -12.11
N LEU A 7 2.35 7.61 -11.09
CA LEU A 7 3.35 7.02 -10.20
C LEU A 7 2.76 5.95 -9.27
N ILE A 8 1.53 6.12 -8.79
CA ILE A 8 0.86 5.13 -7.95
C ILE A 8 0.46 3.91 -8.79
N ASP A 9 -0.16 4.14 -9.95
CA ASP A 9 -0.62 3.08 -10.86
C ASP A 9 0.58 2.33 -11.46
N GLY A 10 1.68 3.02 -11.73
CA GLY A 10 2.92 2.39 -12.21
C GLY A 10 3.49 1.35 -11.24
N ALA A 11 3.21 1.47 -9.94
CA ALA A 11 3.63 0.48 -8.95
C ALA A 11 2.82 -0.83 -9.02
N GLU A 12 1.61 -0.82 -9.60
CA GLU A 12 0.83 -2.03 -9.89
C GLU A 12 1.46 -2.86 -11.01
N ALA A 13 2.18 -2.23 -11.94
CA ALA A 13 2.76 -2.93 -13.08
C ALA A 13 3.90 -3.88 -12.65
N PHE A 14 4.74 -3.46 -11.70
CA PHE A 14 6.03 -4.10 -11.36
C PHE A 14 6.00 -5.57 -10.86
N PRO A 15 5.03 -5.97 -10.02
CA PRO A 15 4.97 -7.34 -9.50
C PRO A 15 4.70 -8.40 -10.58
N ASN A 16 3.93 -8.06 -11.62
CA ASN A 16 3.39 -9.00 -12.62
C ASN A 16 4.48 -9.66 -13.48
N HIS A 17 5.75 -9.27 -13.31
CA HIS A 17 6.90 -9.83 -14.02
C HIS A 17 7.93 -10.48 -13.09
N SER A 18 7.76 -10.37 -11.77
CA SER A 18 8.85 -10.57 -10.80
C SER A 18 8.52 -11.56 -9.68
N ILE A 19 7.25 -11.74 -9.33
CA ILE A 19 6.81 -12.77 -8.36
C ILE A 19 6.36 -13.99 -9.16
N ALA A 20 6.78 -15.18 -8.74
CA ALA A 20 6.32 -16.41 -9.36
C ALA A 20 4.83 -16.59 -9.04
N ASP A 21 3.95 -16.32 -10.00
CA ASP A 21 2.55 -16.66 -9.85
C ASP A 21 2.41 -18.18 -9.68
N GLY A 22 1.78 -18.61 -8.59
CA GLY A 22 1.32 -19.98 -8.46
C GLY A 22 0.31 -20.28 -9.58
N ALA A 23 0.22 -21.53 -10.02
CA ALA A 23 -0.76 -21.91 -11.03
C ALA A 23 -1.60 -23.07 -10.55
N ARG A 24 -2.92 -22.95 -10.65
CA ARG A 24 -3.85 -24.07 -10.48
C ARG A 24 -4.60 -24.38 -11.76
N ILE A 25 -4.94 -25.65 -11.96
CA ILE A 25 -5.84 -26.05 -13.04
C ILE A 25 -7.27 -25.93 -12.54
N GLY A 26 -8.06 -25.06 -13.16
CA GLY A 26 -9.49 -24.94 -12.95
C GLY A 26 -10.25 -25.43 -14.18
N GLY A 27 -10.76 -26.66 -14.14
CA GLY A 27 -11.36 -27.30 -15.32
C GLY A 27 -10.30 -27.55 -16.40
N TRP A 28 -10.50 -26.97 -17.60
CA TRP A 28 -9.59 -27.13 -18.74
C TRP A 28 -8.59 -25.98 -18.92
N LYS A 29 -8.53 -25.02 -17.99
CA LYS A 29 -7.68 -23.83 -18.10
C LYS A 29 -6.75 -23.70 -16.90
N ARG A 30 -5.55 -23.20 -17.17
CA ARG A 30 -4.63 -22.71 -16.15
C ARG A 30 -5.18 -21.39 -15.59
N ILE A 31 -5.18 -21.27 -14.27
CA ILE A 31 -5.52 -20.06 -13.53
C ILE A 31 -4.27 -19.68 -12.76
N ASP A 32 -3.70 -18.53 -13.10
CA ASP A 32 -2.60 -17.94 -12.34
C ASP A 32 -3.15 -17.35 -11.04
N ILE A 33 -2.42 -17.58 -9.95
CA ILE A 33 -2.74 -17.15 -8.60
C ILE A 33 -1.61 -16.22 -8.18
N GLN A 34 -1.91 -14.93 -8.07
CA GLN A 34 -1.00 -13.99 -7.42
C GLN A 34 -0.83 -14.40 -5.96
N GLU A 35 0.42 -14.42 -5.50
CA GLU A 35 0.76 -14.75 -4.11
C GLU A 35 0.46 -13.60 -3.14
N TYR A 36 0.04 -12.43 -3.64
CA TYR A 36 -0.28 -11.25 -2.84
C TYR A 36 -1.62 -10.64 -3.25
N SER A 37 -2.28 -9.95 -2.31
CA SER A 37 -3.49 -9.19 -2.59
C SER A 37 -3.16 -7.84 -3.21
N ILE A 38 -3.63 -7.60 -4.45
CA ILE A 38 -3.54 -6.29 -5.12
C ILE A 38 -4.13 -5.18 -4.23
N GLU A 39 -5.24 -5.46 -3.54
CA GLU A 39 -5.89 -4.49 -2.67
C GLU A 39 -4.99 -4.07 -1.50
N VAL A 40 -4.27 -5.02 -0.89
CA VAL A 40 -3.30 -4.76 0.19
C VAL A 40 -2.11 -3.96 -0.33
N MET A 41 -1.60 -4.32 -1.50
CA MET A 41 -0.47 -3.60 -2.13
C MET A 41 -0.84 -2.15 -2.44
N ARG A 42 -2.00 -1.93 -3.07
CA ARG A 42 -2.55 -0.59 -3.36
C ARG A 42 -2.64 0.24 -2.07
N GLU A 43 -3.20 -0.35 -1.02
CA GLU A 43 -3.35 0.31 0.28
C GLU A 43 -1.98 0.68 0.91
N ALA A 44 -1.00 -0.21 0.84
CA ALA A 44 0.35 0.04 1.35
C ALA A 44 1.04 1.20 0.60
N ILE A 45 0.94 1.23 -0.73
CA ILE A 45 1.55 2.27 -1.57
C ILE A 45 0.87 3.62 -1.34
N VAL A 46 -0.46 3.66 -1.33
CA VAL A 46 -1.21 4.90 -1.05
C VAL A 46 -0.86 5.45 0.34
N ASN A 47 -0.78 4.58 1.35
CA ASN A 47 -0.35 4.99 2.69
C ASN A 47 1.09 5.52 2.69
N ALA A 48 2.00 4.89 1.95
CA ALA A 48 3.37 5.38 1.81
C ALA A 48 3.43 6.78 1.19
N VAL A 49 2.62 7.06 0.18
CA VAL A 49 2.51 8.39 -0.47
C VAL A 49 1.94 9.43 0.48
N VAL A 50 0.81 9.14 1.13
CA VAL A 50 0.12 10.11 2.00
C VAL A 50 0.93 10.47 3.24
N HIS A 51 1.64 9.48 3.81
CA HIS A 51 2.36 9.64 5.06
C HIS A 51 3.86 9.94 4.89
N ARG A 52 4.37 9.98 3.65
CA ARG A 52 5.76 10.33 3.34
C ARG A 52 6.17 11.67 3.94
N ASP A 53 7.38 11.72 4.48
CA ASP A 53 8.04 12.97 4.85
C ASP A 53 8.60 13.69 3.62
N TYR A 54 7.81 14.60 3.05
CA TYR A 54 8.21 15.37 1.87
C TYR A 54 9.34 16.38 2.10
N SER A 55 9.78 16.61 3.35
CA SER A 55 10.98 17.39 3.63
C SER A 55 12.27 16.66 3.23
N GLN A 56 12.24 15.32 3.22
CA GLN A 56 13.35 14.44 2.84
C GLN A 56 13.39 14.26 1.31
N ARG A 57 13.79 15.31 0.60
CA ARG A 57 13.68 15.39 -0.87
C ARG A 57 14.53 14.38 -1.65
N ARG A 58 15.58 13.83 -1.04
CA ARG A 58 16.54 12.92 -1.70
C ARG A 58 16.19 11.43 -1.55
N GLU A 59 15.18 11.11 -0.74
CA GLU A 59 14.78 9.73 -0.46
C GLU A 59 13.50 9.40 -1.22
N SER A 60 13.38 8.19 -1.75
CA SER A 60 12.17 7.74 -2.46
C SER A 60 11.38 6.76 -1.62
N ILE A 61 10.08 6.64 -1.91
CA ILE A 61 9.35 5.43 -1.52
C ILE A 61 9.96 4.29 -2.34
N SER A 62 10.31 3.20 -1.67
CA SER A 62 10.98 2.06 -2.29
C SER A 62 10.17 0.80 -1.99
N VAL A 63 9.87 0.04 -3.04
CA VAL A 63 9.13 -1.23 -2.94
C VAL A 63 10.10 -2.35 -3.28
N PHE A 64 10.27 -3.28 -2.35
CA PHE A 64 11.14 -4.44 -2.50
C PHE A 64 10.28 -5.70 -2.60
N TYR A 65 10.56 -6.51 -3.62
CA TYR A 65 9.90 -7.78 -3.86
C TYR A 65 10.86 -8.90 -3.49
N TYR A 66 10.46 -9.75 -2.55
CA TYR A 66 11.16 -10.96 -2.17
C TYR A 66 10.28 -12.17 -2.48
N PRO A 67 10.86 -13.38 -2.57
CA PRO A 67 10.08 -14.60 -2.82
C PRO A 67 8.99 -14.88 -1.78
N ASP A 68 9.12 -14.35 -0.56
CA ASP A 68 8.25 -14.64 0.58
C ASP A 68 7.51 -13.41 1.13
N ARG A 69 7.85 -12.20 0.66
CA ARG A 69 7.28 -10.95 1.18
C ARG A 69 7.48 -9.77 0.25
N ILE A 70 6.70 -8.73 0.50
CA ILE A 70 6.85 -7.42 -0.15
C ILE A 70 7.08 -6.39 0.95
N GLU A 71 8.10 -5.55 0.78
CA GLU A 71 8.40 -4.48 1.73
C GLU A 71 8.20 -3.11 1.07
N VAL A 72 7.44 -2.23 1.71
CA VAL A 72 7.24 -0.84 1.29
C VAL A 72 7.92 0.08 2.29
N HIS A 73 9.01 0.72 1.87
CA HIS A 73 9.78 1.67 2.68
C HIS A 73 9.41 3.09 2.28
N SER A 74 9.04 3.93 3.25
CA SER A 74 8.71 5.34 3.03
C SER A 74 9.52 6.26 3.95
N PRO A 75 10.03 7.41 3.47
CA PRO A 75 10.78 8.36 4.30
C PRO A 75 9.97 8.91 5.47
N GLY A 76 10.60 8.95 6.64
CA GLY A 76 10.04 9.50 7.87
C GLY A 76 9.65 8.45 8.91
N LEU A 77 9.54 8.90 10.16
CA LEU A 77 9.11 8.06 11.28
C LEU A 77 7.59 8.12 11.47
N LEU A 78 7.08 7.13 12.22
CA LEU A 78 5.73 7.18 12.78
C LEU A 78 5.54 8.50 13.53
N LEU A 79 4.34 9.08 13.40
CA LEU A 79 3.99 10.26 14.19
C LEU A 79 4.06 9.91 15.69
N PRO A 80 4.51 10.82 16.58
CA PRO A 80 4.80 10.50 17.99
C PRO A 80 3.67 9.84 18.80
N ALA A 81 2.42 9.92 18.33
CA ALA A 81 1.25 9.33 18.98
C ALA A 81 0.82 7.97 18.40
N ILE A 82 1.53 7.46 17.39
CA ILE A 82 1.22 6.20 16.71
C ILE A 82 2.29 5.18 17.10
N THR A 83 1.85 4.00 17.53
CA THR A 83 2.72 2.87 17.86
C THR A 83 2.29 1.64 17.06
N MET A 84 3.21 0.69 16.85
CA MET A 84 2.90 -0.58 16.20
C MET A 84 1.78 -1.34 16.91
N LYS A 85 1.76 -1.31 18.25
CA LYS A 85 0.70 -1.94 19.05
C LYS A 85 -0.68 -1.37 18.72
N LEU A 86 -0.80 -0.04 18.59
CA LEU A 86 -2.07 0.59 18.21
C LEU A 86 -2.47 0.24 16.78
N MET A 87 -1.50 0.07 15.87
CA MET A 87 -1.73 -0.40 14.50
C MET A 87 -2.33 -1.80 14.47
N GLU A 88 -1.72 -2.73 15.21
CA GLU A 88 -2.17 -4.12 15.32
C GLU A 88 -3.57 -4.24 15.93
N GLN A 89 -3.89 -3.37 16.89
CA GLN A 89 -5.21 -3.33 17.55
C GLN A 89 -6.27 -2.61 16.73
N GLY A 90 -5.92 -1.96 15.60
CA GLY A 90 -6.82 -1.11 14.84
C GLY A 90 -7.24 0.17 15.57
N GLU A 91 -6.51 0.55 16.63
CA GLU A 91 -6.81 1.69 17.51
C GLU A 91 -6.00 2.95 17.15
N VAL A 92 -5.47 3.01 15.92
CA VAL A 92 -4.68 4.16 15.46
C VAL A 92 -5.59 5.37 15.31
N GLN A 93 -5.30 6.43 16.07
CA GLN A 93 -5.94 7.71 15.84
C GLN A 93 -5.54 8.26 14.48
N LEU A 94 -6.54 8.76 13.75
CA LEU A 94 -6.31 9.39 12.47
C LEU A 94 -5.39 10.62 12.61
N LYS A 95 -4.14 10.49 12.18
CA LYS A 95 -3.19 11.60 12.08
C LYS A 95 -2.54 11.61 10.70
N LEU A 96 -2.77 12.69 9.96
CA LEU A 96 -2.28 12.88 8.61
C LEU A 96 -1.05 13.79 8.64
N ARG A 97 0.06 13.34 8.05
CA ARG A 97 1.25 14.18 7.85
C ARG A 97 1.00 15.21 6.74
N ASN A 98 0.32 14.79 5.67
CA ASN A 98 -0.07 15.67 4.56
C ASN A 98 -1.59 15.61 4.32
N PRO A 99 -2.39 16.46 5.00
CA PRO A 99 -3.84 16.49 4.82
C PRO A 99 -4.28 16.84 3.40
N ILE A 100 -3.49 17.64 2.67
CA ILE A 100 -3.82 18.03 1.29
C ILE A 100 -3.77 16.82 0.36
N LEU A 101 -2.68 16.05 0.42
CA LEU A 101 -2.57 14.82 -0.37
C LEU A 101 -3.61 13.76 0.03
N ALA A 102 -3.86 13.61 1.34
CA ALA A 102 -4.88 12.69 1.83
C ALA A 102 -6.27 13.05 1.31
N ASN A 103 -6.61 14.34 1.32
CA ASN A 103 -7.88 14.82 0.78
C ASN A 103 -7.95 14.60 -0.74
N LEU A 104 -6.89 14.95 -1.48
CA LEU A 104 -6.83 14.75 -2.93
C LEU A 104 -7.04 13.27 -3.31
N LEU A 105 -6.31 12.34 -2.69
CA LEU A 105 -6.41 10.91 -2.99
C LEU A 105 -7.72 10.28 -2.51
N ARG A 106 -8.39 10.86 -1.51
CA ARG A 106 -9.75 10.47 -1.13
C ARG A 106 -10.78 10.92 -2.16
N ASP A 107 -10.60 12.11 -2.72
CA ASP A 107 -11.56 12.68 -3.67
C ASP A 107 -11.44 12.03 -5.07
N ILE A 108 -10.31 11.38 -5.37
CA ILE A 108 -10.13 10.58 -6.59
C ILE A 108 -10.58 9.13 -6.33
N PRO A 109 -11.59 8.63 -7.07
CA PRO A 109 -12.06 7.26 -6.91
C PRO A 109 -10.95 6.23 -7.13
N GLY A 110 -10.91 5.20 -6.29
CA GLY A 110 -9.99 4.05 -6.43
C GLY A 110 -8.68 4.14 -5.64
N TYR A 111 -8.31 5.30 -5.08
CA TYR A 111 -7.07 5.43 -4.30
C TYR A 111 -7.29 5.35 -2.79
N MET A 112 -8.29 6.03 -2.24
CA MET A 112 -8.56 5.99 -0.79
C MET A 112 -10.06 6.09 -0.49
N GLU A 113 -10.68 4.99 -0.08
CA GLU A 113 -12.12 4.97 0.21
C GLU A 113 -12.46 5.54 1.60
N ARG A 114 -11.61 5.27 2.60
CA ARG A 114 -11.81 5.69 3.99
C ARG A 114 -10.48 5.98 4.66
N ILE A 115 -10.38 7.17 5.26
CA ILE A 115 -9.17 7.55 5.98
C ILE A 115 -9.17 6.90 7.37
N GLY A 116 -8.07 6.23 7.73
CA GLY A 116 -7.85 5.65 9.06
C GLY A 116 -8.20 4.17 9.18
N SER A 117 -8.79 3.54 8.16
CA SER A 117 -9.09 2.09 8.16
C SER A 117 -8.07 1.25 7.40
N GLY A 118 -7.16 1.87 6.66
CA GLY A 118 -6.23 1.20 5.75
C GLY A 118 -5.36 0.11 6.40
N ILE A 119 -4.75 0.43 7.54
CA ILE A 119 -3.89 -0.51 8.26
C ILE A 119 -4.69 -1.72 8.75
N TYR A 120 -5.86 -1.51 9.34
CA TYR A 120 -6.73 -2.60 9.79
C TYR A 120 -7.18 -3.48 8.62
N PHE A 121 -7.54 -2.88 7.48
CA PHE A 121 -7.87 -3.62 6.26
C PHE A 121 -6.71 -4.53 5.81
N MET A 122 -5.48 -4.01 5.76
CA MET A 122 -4.31 -4.79 5.38
C MET A 122 -4.09 -5.98 6.34
N LEU A 123 -4.20 -5.76 7.65
CA LEU A 123 -4.04 -6.81 8.66
C LEU A 123 -5.10 -7.91 8.53
N MET A 124 -6.35 -7.54 8.24
CA MET A 124 -7.43 -8.51 8.05
C MET A 124 -7.23 -9.37 6.79
N LYS A 125 -6.69 -8.79 5.71
CA LYS A 125 -6.48 -9.48 4.43
C LYS A 125 -5.24 -10.37 4.42
N VAL A 126 -4.18 -9.99 5.13
CA VAL A 126 -2.94 -10.80 5.22
C VAL A 126 -3.13 -12.03 6.10
N ASN A 127 -4.04 -11.99 7.07
CA ASN A 127 -4.34 -13.11 7.97
C ASN A 127 -5.53 -13.99 7.53
N ALA A 128 -6.11 -13.73 6.36
CA ALA A 128 -7.27 -14.46 5.81
C ALA A 128 -6.82 -15.61 4.91
#